data_AF-A0A1T4KQ94-F1
#
_entry.id   AF-A0A1T4KQ94-F1
#
_cell.length_a   1.000
_cell.length_b   1.000
_cell.length_c   1.000
_cell.angle_alpha   90.00
_cell.angle_beta   90.00
_cell.angle_gamma   90.00
#
_symmetry.space_group_name_H-M   'P 1'
#
loop_
_entity.id
_entity.type
_entity.pdbx_description
1 polymer ?
#
loop_
_entity_poly.entity_id
_entity_poly.type
_entity_poly.pdbx_seq_one_letter_code
_entity_poly.pdbx_strand_id
1 'polypeptide(L)'
;MNLFELFFTAIGVSMDAFAVAISKGLSLKKVTFKNAMIVGLYFGFFQLGMPLIGYFLGVQFQRKITAIDHWIAFVLLGIIGINMIKESKEKSRNKVDEVAMDITYESKESGLSFKTMLFLSIATSIDALAVGVTFAFLQVNIVLAVFFIGVVTFLFSFIGVKIGNIFGIKLKSKAEWLGGFILVGMGSKILLEHLGMISF
;
A
#
# COMPACT_ATOMS: atom_id res chain seq x y z
N MET A 1 -7.80 6.06 17.44
CA MET A 1 -8.13 5.58 16.08
C MET A 1 -9.25 4.54 16.17
N ASN A 2 -10.38 4.78 15.51
CA ASN A 2 -11.55 3.88 15.52
C ASN A 2 -11.43 2.77 14.46
N LEU A 3 -12.28 1.73 14.54
CA LEU A 3 -12.26 0.61 13.58
C LEU A 3 -12.49 1.07 12.13
N PHE A 4 -13.35 2.07 11.93
CA PHE A 4 -13.60 2.66 10.61
C PHE A 4 -12.35 3.31 10.01
N GLU A 5 -11.58 4.04 10.83
CA GLU A 5 -10.35 4.68 10.38
C GLU A 5 -9.30 3.64 9.99
N LEU A 6 -9.16 2.59 10.81
CA LEU A 6 -8.29 1.46 10.47
C LEU A 6 -8.71 0.81 9.16
N PHE A 7 -10.02 0.67 8.95
CA PHE A 7 -10.57 0.11 7.72
C PHE A 7 -10.20 0.95 6.49
N PHE A 8 -10.44 2.26 6.54
CA PHE A 8 -10.12 3.16 5.43
C PHE A 8 -8.60 3.27 5.21
N THR A 9 -7.79 3.37 6.25
CA THR A 9 -6.33 3.36 6.13
C THR A 9 -5.84 2.05 5.51
N ALA A 10 -6.37 0.90 5.94
CA ALA A 10 -5.99 -0.39 5.38
C ALA A 10 -6.32 -0.50 3.89
N ILE A 11 -7.50 -0.02 3.48
CA ILE A 11 -7.88 0.08 2.07
C ILE A 11 -6.90 0.99 1.33
N GLY A 12 -6.66 2.20 1.83
CA GLY A 12 -5.78 3.19 1.20
C GLY A 12 -4.37 2.66 0.96
N VAL A 13 -3.77 2.06 1.99
CA VAL A 13 -2.44 1.45 1.94
C VAL A 13 -2.40 0.22 1.02
N SER A 14 -3.49 -0.54 0.92
CA SER A 14 -3.56 -1.73 0.05
C SER A 14 -3.70 -1.40 -1.43
N MET A 15 -4.06 -0.15 -1.79
CA MET A 15 -4.35 0.21 -3.18
C MET A 15 -3.11 0.18 -4.08
N ASP A 16 -1.91 0.48 -3.57
CA ASP A 16 -0.68 0.39 -4.38
C ASP A 16 -0.37 -1.07 -4.75
N ALA A 17 -0.42 -1.96 -3.75
CA ALA A 17 -0.30 -3.41 -3.97
C ALA A 17 -1.40 -3.97 -4.88
N PHE A 18 -2.60 -3.39 -4.85
CA PHE A 18 -3.67 -3.74 -5.76
C PHE A 18 -3.39 -3.27 -7.20
N ALA A 19 -2.91 -2.04 -7.38
CA ALA A 19 -2.54 -1.47 -8.67
C ALA A 19 -1.41 -2.28 -9.34
N VAL A 20 -0.38 -2.64 -8.57
CA VAL A 20 0.71 -3.49 -9.05
C VAL A 20 0.23 -4.92 -9.36
N ALA A 21 -0.67 -5.49 -8.55
CA ALA A 21 -1.29 -6.78 -8.85
C ALA A 21 -2.12 -6.75 -10.14
N ILE A 22 -2.82 -5.64 -10.42
CA ILE A 22 -3.53 -5.41 -11.68
C ILE A 22 -2.55 -5.36 -12.86
N SER A 23 -1.47 -4.59 -12.76
CA SER A 23 -0.39 -4.58 -13.77
C SER A 23 0.12 -5.99 -14.04
N LYS A 24 0.34 -6.76 -12.97
CA LYS A 24 0.83 -8.14 -13.08
C LYS A 24 -0.16 -9.06 -13.77
N GLY A 25 -1.46 -8.92 -13.47
CA GLY A 25 -2.54 -9.63 -14.15
C GLY A 25 -2.58 -9.35 -15.64
N LEU A 26 -2.32 -8.10 -16.05
CA LEU A 26 -2.30 -7.67 -17.45
C LEU A 26 -1.12 -8.27 -18.25
N SER A 27 0.02 -8.51 -17.60
CA SER A 27 1.19 -9.12 -18.26
C SER A 27 1.11 -10.65 -18.40
N LEU A 28 0.14 -11.31 -17.75
CA LEU A 28 0.01 -12.77 -17.78
C LEU A 28 -0.89 -13.22 -18.94
N LYS A 29 -0.36 -14.06 -19.85
CA LYS A 29 -1.15 -14.65 -20.96
C LYS A 29 -2.37 -15.46 -20.48
N LYS A 30 -2.26 -16.11 -19.32
CA LYS A 30 -3.36 -16.84 -18.66
C LYS A 30 -3.24 -16.66 -17.15
N VAL A 31 -4.28 -16.10 -16.53
CA VAL A 31 -4.36 -16.01 -15.07
C VAL A 31 -4.86 -17.34 -14.51
N THR A 32 -4.03 -17.97 -13.69
CA THR A 32 -4.42 -19.17 -12.92
C THR A 32 -4.67 -18.78 -11.47
N PHE A 33 -5.46 -19.60 -10.76
CA PHE A 33 -5.68 -19.42 -9.32
C PHE A 33 -4.36 -19.43 -8.54
N LYS A 34 -3.40 -20.28 -8.94
CA LYS A 34 -2.06 -20.34 -8.33
C LYS A 34 -1.32 -19.01 -8.46
N ASN A 35 -1.37 -18.37 -9.63
CA ASN A 35 -0.71 -17.08 -9.86
C ASN A 35 -1.30 -15.98 -8.96
N ALA A 36 -2.63 -15.90 -8.88
CA ALA A 36 -3.30 -14.94 -8.01
C ALA A 36 -2.99 -15.20 -6.52
N MET A 37 -2.93 -16.48 -6.11
CA MET A 37 -2.57 -16.86 -4.74
C MET A 37 -1.13 -16.46 -4.40
N ILE A 38 -0.17 -16.72 -5.30
CA ILE A 38 1.24 -16.35 -5.10
C ILE A 38 1.34 -14.83 -4.94
N VAL A 39 0.79 -14.04 -5.88
CA VAL A 39 0.85 -12.58 -5.80
C VAL A 39 0.20 -12.04 -4.52
N GLY A 40 -0.98 -12.57 -4.16
CA GLY A 40 -1.65 -12.21 -2.91
C GLY A 40 -0.79 -12.51 -1.69
N LEU A 41 -0.16 -13.68 -1.61
CA LEU A 41 0.70 -14.06 -0.48
C LEU A 41 1.91 -13.15 -0.36
N TYR A 42 2.56 -12.81 -1.48
CA TYR A 42 3.69 -11.89 -1.49
C TYR A 42 3.28 -10.52 -0.94
N PHE A 43 2.31 -9.86 -1.58
CA PHE A 43 1.92 -8.52 -1.15
C PHE A 43 1.31 -8.52 0.25
N GLY A 44 0.46 -9.48 0.59
CA GLY A 44 -0.12 -9.58 1.93
C GLY A 44 0.93 -9.77 3.02
N PHE A 45 1.95 -10.60 2.78
CA PHE A 45 3.03 -10.82 3.74
C PHE A 45 3.90 -9.57 3.94
N PHE A 46 4.32 -8.91 2.86
CA PHE A 46 5.12 -7.70 2.95
C PHE A 46 4.33 -6.52 3.52
N GLN A 47 3.04 -6.39 3.21
CA GLN A 47 2.17 -5.35 3.79
C GLN A 47 1.80 -5.61 5.25
N LEU A 48 1.94 -6.85 5.72
CA LEU A 48 1.85 -7.18 7.16
C LEU A 48 3.18 -6.86 7.85
N GLY A 49 4.31 -7.24 7.24
CA GLY A 49 5.64 -7.08 7.83
C GLY A 49 6.13 -5.63 7.89
N MET A 50 5.93 -4.85 6.85
CA MET A 50 6.47 -3.48 6.77
C MET A 50 5.86 -2.52 7.81
N PRO A 51 4.54 -2.51 8.07
CA PRO A 51 3.98 -1.70 9.14
C PRO A 51 4.49 -2.13 10.53
N LEU A 52 4.76 -3.41 10.76
CA LEU A 52 5.39 -3.86 12.01
C LEU A 52 6.79 -3.25 12.18
N ILE A 53 7.61 -3.31 11.13
CA ILE A 53 8.95 -2.72 11.13
C ILE A 53 8.85 -1.21 11.37
N GLY A 54 7.98 -0.52 10.64
CA GLY A 54 7.74 0.91 10.80
C GLY A 54 7.30 1.28 12.22
N TYR A 55 6.42 0.48 12.83
CA TYR A 55 5.96 0.69 14.20
C TYR A 55 7.12 0.60 15.19
N PHE A 56 7.94 -0.45 15.13
CA PHE A 56 9.09 -0.60 16.02
C PHE A 56 10.13 0.52 15.83
N LEU A 57 10.33 0.99 14.61
CA LEU A 57 11.15 2.18 14.35
C LEU A 57 10.53 3.41 15.01
N GLY A 58 9.23 3.65 14.82
CA GLY A 58 8.51 4.81 15.37
C GLY A 58 8.50 4.86 16.90
N VAL A 59 8.31 3.72 17.59
CA VAL A 59 8.30 3.65 19.06
C VAL A 59 9.62 4.13 19.68
N GLN A 60 10.76 3.89 19.01
CA GLN A 60 12.06 4.38 19.49
C GLN A 60 12.16 5.92 19.48
N PHE A 61 11.44 6.58 18.57
CA PHE A 61 11.39 8.04 18.46
C PHE A 61 10.22 8.66 19.24
N GLN A 62 9.21 7.87 19.63
CA GLN A 62 8.01 8.33 20.32
C GLN A 62 8.33 9.15 21.58
N ARG A 63 9.33 8.73 22.37
CA ARG A 63 9.71 9.42 23.62
C ARG A 63 10.24 10.85 23.42
N LYS A 64 10.67 11.23 22.21
CA LYS A 64 11.19 12.57 21.91
C LYS A 64 10.16 13.49 21.22
N ILE A 65 9.05 12.93 20.73
CA ILE A 65 8.18 13.62 19.75
C ILE A 65 6.69 13.55 20.14
N THR A 66 6.39 13.50 21.44
CA THR A 66 5.02 13.39 21.96
C THR A 66 4.10 14.58 21.66
N ALA A 67 4.63 15.72 21.22
CA ALA A 67 3.84 16.90 20.86
C ALA A 67 3.57 17.06 19.36
N ILE A 68 4.16 16.21 18.50
CA ILE A 68 4.13 16.37 17.03
C ILE A 68 3.63 15.07 16.34
N ASP A 69 3.15 14.10 17.11
CA ASP A 69 2.58 12.83 16.66
C ASP A 69 1.52 12.98 15.55
N HIS A 70 0.57 13.89 15.71
CA HIS A 70 -0.52 14.12 14.75
C HIS A 70 -0.04 14.82 13.48
N TRP A 71 0.93 15.73 13.61
CA TRP A 71 1.57 16.40 12.48
C TRP A 71 2.40 15.40 11.65
N ILE A 72 3.08 14.47 12.30
CA ILE A 72 3.79 13.37 11.62
C ILE A 72 2.80 12.50 10.85
N ALA A 73 1.68 12.12 11.47
CA ALA A 73 0.64 11.34 10.81
C ALA A 73 0.11 12.05 9.55
N PHE A 74 -0.24 13.33 9.67
CA PHE A 74 -0.71 14.16 8.56
C PHE A 74 0.30 14.25 7.43
N VAL A 75 1.56 14.56 7.74
CA VAL A 75 2.62 14.72 6.74
C VAL A 75 2.93 13.40 6.04
N LEU A 76 3.07 12.30 6.78
CA LEU A 76 3.36 10.99 6.19
C LEU A 76 2.21 10.52 5.29
N LEU A 77 0.97 10.50 5.81
CA LEU A 77 -0.20 10.07 5.04
C LEU A 77 -0.47 11.00 3.84
N GLY A 78 -0.27 12.31 4.03
CA GLY A 78 -0.41 13.31 2.97
C GLY A 78 0.62 13.13 1.85
N ILE A 79 1.90 12.95 2.18
CA ILE A 79 2.95 12.72 1.18
C ILE A 79 2.67 11.45 0.37
N ILE A 80 2.38 10.34 1.05
CA ILE A 80 2.08 9.05 0.41
C ILE A 80 0.87 9.22 -0.52
N GLY A 81 -0.23 9.76 0.00
CA GLY A 81 -1.46 9.89 -0.77
C GLY A 81 -1.33 10.86 -1.97
N ILE A 82 -0.58 11.96 -1.82
CA ILE A 82 -0.29 12.87 -2.93
C ILE A 82 0.56 12.18 -3.99
N ASN A 83 1.56 11.38 -3.59
CA ASN A 83 2.39 10.63 -4.54
C ASN A 83 1.55 9.63 -5.34
N MET A 84 0.65 8.88 -4.69
CA MET A 84 -0.27 7.97 -5.36
C MET A 84 -1.21 8.70 -6.34
N ILE A 85 -1.72 9.88 -5.96
CA ILE A 85 -2.55 10.70 -6.86
C ILE A 85 -1.74 11.19 -8.08
N LYS A 86 -0.47 11.58 -7.89
CA LYS A 86 0.41 11.97 -9.00
C LYS A 86 0.66 10.79 -9.94
N GLU A 87 0.97 9.62 -9.39
CA GLU A 87 1.20 8.39 -10.15
C GLU A 87 -0.03 8.01 -10.97
N SER A 88 -1.23 8.13 -10.39
CA SER A 88 -2.49 7.84 -11.10
C SER A 88 -2.73 8.68 -12.36
N LYS A 89 -2.16 9.89 -12.44
CA LYS A 89 -2.31 10.84 -13.55
C LYS A 89 -1.24 10.67 -14.62
N GLU A 90 -0.11 10.07 -14.27
CA GLU A 90 0.98 9.83 -15.20
C GLU A 90 0.61 8.62 -16.08
N LYS A 91 0.04 8.91 -17.27
CA LYS A 91 -0.31 7.87 -18.25
C LYS A 91 0.96 7.14 -18.70
N SER A 92 1.09 5.90 -18.24
CA SER A 92 1.93 4.85 -18.82
C SER A 92 3.44 4.99 -18.63
N ARG A 93 3.92 4.67 -17.44
CA ARG A 93 4.96 3.66 -17.14
C ARG A 93 5.40 3.85 -15.70
N ASN A 94 5.02 2.94 -14.81
CA ASN A 94 5.62 2.95 -13.47
C ASN A 94 7.12 2.68 -13.65
N LYS A 95 7.97 3.43 -12.95
CA LYS A 95 9.40 3.10 -12.80
C LYS A 95 9.56 1.66 -12.28
N VAL A 96 8.61 1.17 -11.49
CA VAL A 96 8.58 -0.21 -10.98
C VAL A 96 8.28 -1.21 -12.10
N ASP A 97 7.38 -0.88 -13.04
CA ASP A 97 7.08 -1.72 -14.22
C ASP A 97 8.26 -1.71 -15.23
N GLU A 98 8.95 -0.57 -15.43
CA GLU A 98 10.16 -0.49 -16.27
C GLU A 98 11.36 -1.23 -15.66
N VAL A 99 11.66 -1.02 -14.37
CA VAL A 99 12.74 -1.75 -13.66
C VAL A 99 12.44 -3.25 -13.60
N ALA A 100 11.17 -3.64 -13.42
CA ALA A 100 10.78 -5.03 -13.52
C ALA A 100 10.90 -5.57 -14.95
N MET A 101 10.59 -4.78 -15.99
CA MET A 101 10.80 -5.15 -17.40
C MET A 101 12.28 -5.32 -17.74
N ASP A 102 13.17 -4.50 -17.18
CA ASP A 102 14.63 -4.67 -17.32
C ASP A 102 15.12 -5.97 -16.66
N ILE A 103 14.61 -6.31 -15.48
CA ILE A 103 14.87 -7.62 -14.83
C ILE A 103 14.30 -8.78 -15.68
N THR A 104 13.24 -8.53 -16.47
CA THR A 104 12.57 -9.53 -17.31
C THR A 104 13.30 -9.77 -18.64
N TYR A 105 14.09 -8.82 -19.16
CA TYR A 105 14.85 -9.03 -20.41
C TYR A 105 15.90 -10.15 -20.28
N GLU A 106 16.41 -10.38 -19.06
CA GLU A 106 17.26 -11.55 -18.74
C GLU A 106 16.49 -12.85 -18.51
N SER A 107 15.17 -12.81 -18.34
CA SER A 107 14.36 -13.96 -17.94
C SER A 107 13.13 -14.15 -18.82
N LYS A 108 13.38 -14.57 -20.07
CA LYS A 108 12.41 -15.33 -20.87
C LYS A 108 11.94 -16.54 -20.04
N GLU A 109 10.75 -16.44 -19.43
CA GLU A 109 9.70 -17.49 -19.39
C GLU A 109 8.78 -17.47 -18.17
N SER A 110 9.07 -16.77 -17.07
CA SER A 110 8.18 -16.84 -15.88
C SER A 110 7.71 -15.47 -15.45
N GLY A 111 6.47 -15.13 -15.77
CA GLY A 111 5.78 -13.92 -15.31
C GLY A 111 5.65 -13.80 -13.78
N LEU A 112 6.22 -14.70 -12.97
CA LEU A 112 6.27 -14.66 -11.51
C LEU A 112 7.65 -15.06 -10.97
N SER A 113 8.73 -14.60 -11.61
CA SER A 113 10.08 -14.81 -11.05
C SER A 113 10.15 -14.32 -9.61
N PHE A 114 10.74 -15.14 -8.74
CA PHE A 114 10.90 -14.87 -7.31
C PHE A 114 11.54 -13.49 -7.07
N LYS A 115 12.59 -13.17 -7.84
CA LYS A 115 13.33 -11.90 -7.75
C LYS A 115 12.43 -10.70 -8.06
N THR A 116 11.61 -10.80 -9.11
CA THR A 116 10.66 -9.75 -9.49
C THR A 116 9.59 -9.56 -8.43
N MET A 117 8.98 -10.65 -7.95
CA MET A 117 7.93 -10.59 -6.94
C MET A 117 8.44 -10.01 -5.61
N LEU A 118 9.64 -10.39 -5.21
CA LEU A 118 10.27 -9.87 -4.00
C LEU A 118 10.55 -8.36 -4.14
N PHE A 119 11.13 -7.92 -5.26
CA PHE A 119 11.41 -6.51 -5.50
C PHE A 119 10.14 -5.66 -5.52
N LEU A 120 9.10 -6.09 -6.27
CA LEU A 120 7.81 -5.40 -6.33
C LEU A 120 7.17 -5.29 -4.94
N SER A 121 7.17 -6.38 -4.19
CA SER A 121 6.53 -6.41 -2.87
C SER A 121 7.26 -5.51 -1.88
N ILE A 122 8.59 -5.47 -1.91
CA ILE A 122 9.35 -4.54 -1.07
C ILE A 122 9.07 -3.10 -1.49
N ALA A 123 9.17 -2.78 -2.79
CA ALA A 123 9.03 -1.42 -3.29
C ALA A 123 7.65 -0.82 -2.93
N THR A 124 6.58 -1.58 -3.17
CA THR A 124 5.20 -1.18 -2.85
C THR A 124 4.91 -1.13 -1.36
N SER A 125 5.57 -1.95 -0.54
CA SER A 125 5.35 -1.95 0.90
C SER A 125 6.11 -0.87 1.68
N ILE A 126 6.92 -0.03 1.02
CA ILE A 126 7.59 1.12 1.66
C ILE A 126 6.55 2.11 2.21
N ASP A 127 5.45 2.33 1.50
CA ASP A 127 4.36 3.20 1.97
C ASP A 127 3.72 2.65 3.25
N ALA A 128 3.56 1.33 3.33
CA ALA A 128 3.04 0.65 4.52
C ALA A 128 3.97 0.77 5.73
N LEU A 129 5.30 0.82 5.50
CA LEU A 129 6.27 1.11 6.55
C LEU A 129 6.04 2.48 7.16
N ALA A 130 5.85 3.51 6.33
CA ALA A 130 5.56 4.86 6.80
C ALA A 130 4.25 4.93 7.60
N VAL A 131 3.22 4.19 7.18
CA VAL A 131 1.98 4.07 7.98
C VAL A 131 2.20 3.33 9.30
N GLY A 132 3.10 2.33 9.34
CA GLY A 132 3.54 1.68 10.57
C GLY A 132 4.16 2.66 11.56
N VAL A 133 5.02 3.56 11.08
CA VAL A 133 5.58 4.66 11.88
C VAL A 133 4.46 5.54 12.44
N THR A 134 3.47 5.89 11.61
CA THR A 134 2.29 6.65 12.05
C THR A 134 1.51 5.93 13.18
N PHE A 135 1.34 4.60 13.11
CA PHE A 135 0.65 3.84 14.15
C PHE A 135 1.37 3.82 15.50
N ALA A 136 2.70 3.95 15.53
CA ALA A 136 3.45 4.08 16.78
C ALA A 136 3.06 5.35 17.54
N PHE A 137 2.81 6.42 16.81
CA PHE A 137 2.39 7.71 17.35
C PHE A 137 0.91 7.71 17.76
N LEU A 138 0.05 7.06 16.98
CA LEU A 138 -1.40 6.96 17.25
C LEU A 138 -1.79 5.88 18.29
N GLN A 139 -0.82 5.18 18.89
CA GLN A 139 -1.01 4.14 19.92
C GLN A 139 -2.05 3.07 19.54
N VAL A 140 -2.09 2.68 18.26
CA VAL A 140 -3.03 1.67 17.75
C VAL A 140 -2.59 0.27 18.18
N ASN A 141 -3.55 -0.64 18.37
CA ASN A 141 -3.24 -2.07 18.52
C ASN A 141 -2.60 -2.60 17.23
N ILE A 142 -1.25 -2.62 17.22
CA ILE A 142 -0.47 -2.91 16.02
C ILE A 142 -0.73 -4.32 15.48
N VAL A 143 -0.90 -5.33 16.36
CA VAL A 143 -1.12 -6.72 15.95
C VAL A 143 -2.41 -6.84 15.14
N LEU A 144 -3.48 -6.21 15.64
CA LEU A 144 -4.76 -6.18 14.93
C LEU A 144 -4.63 -5.40 13.61
N ALA A 145 -3.97 -4.24 13.64
CA ALA A 145 -3.83 -3.37 12.47
C ALA A 145 -3.06 -4.05 11.32
N VAL A 146 -1.91 -4.66 11.60
CA VAL A 146 -1.08 -5.28 10.57
C VAL A 146 -1.70 -6.56 10.01
N PHE A 147 -2.38 -7.34 10.86
CA PHE A 147 -3.10 -8.51 10.40
C PHE A 147 -4.26 -8.09 9.49
N PHE A 148 -4.99 -7.04 9.87
CA PHE A 148 -6.07 -6.51 9.07
C PHE A 148 -5.59 -5.98 7.71
N ILE A 149 -4.52 -5.17 7.70
CA ILE A 149 -3.89 -4.67 6.47
C ILE A 149 -3.44 -5.82 5.58
N GLY A 150 -2.69 -6.78 6.13
CA GLY A 150 -2.18 -7.93 5.37
C GLY A 150 -3.30 -8.76 4.72
N VAL A 151 -4.40 -9.00 5.43
CA VAL A 151 -5.57 -9.72 4.88
C VAL A 151 -6.26 -8.92 3.79
N VAL A 152 -6.50 -7.62 4.00
CA VAL A 152 -7.12 -6.75 2.98
C VAL A 152 -6.25 -6.68 1.73
N THR A 153 -4.94 -6.50 1.89
CA THR A 153 -3.99 -6.49 0.77
C THR A 153 -3.97 -7.82 0.04
N PHE A 154 -3.92 -8.95 0.77
CA PHE A 154 -3.96 -10.28 0.17
C PHE A 154 -5.20 -10.45 -0.73
N LEU A 155 -6.39 -10.11 -0.21
CA LEU A 155 -7.65 -10.23 -0.93
C LEU A 155 -7.69 -9.30 -2.15
N PHE A 156 -7.28 -8.05 -1.98
CA PHE A 156 -7.23 -7.09 -3.07
C PHE A 156 -6.26 -7.55 -4.15
N SER A 157 -5.02 -7.89 -3.82
CA SER A 157 -4.04 -8.37 -4.79
C SER A 157 -4.49 -9.66 -5.49
N PHE A 158 -5.08 -10.61 -4.78
CA PHE A 158 -5.65 -11.82 -5.37
C PHE A 158 -6.73 -11.50 -6.42
N ILE A 159 -7.65 -10.59 -6.09
CA ILE A 159 -8.70 -10.12 -7.00
C ILE A 159 -8.08 -9.28 -8.14
N GLY A 160 -7.08 -8.47 -7.84
CA GLY A 160 -6.41 -7.56 -8.76
C GLY A 160 -5.74 -8.29 -9.91
N VAL A 161 -5.07 -9.41 -9.65
CA VAL A 161 -4.50 -10.26 -10.70
C VAL A 161 -5.59 -10.77 -11.65
N LYS A 162 -6.75 -11.18 -11.13
CA LYS A 162 -7.86 -11.68 -11.95
C LYS A 162 -8.49 -10.57 -12.80
N ILE A 163 -8.73 -9.41 -12.22
CA ILE A 163 -9.35 -8.27 -12.93
C ILE A 163 -8.37 -7.63 -13.91
N GLY A 164 -7.07 -7.65 -13.61
CA GLY A 164 -6.02 -7.05 -14.45
C GLY A 164 -5.95 -7.63 -15.85
N ASN A 165 -6.23 -8.93 -16.01
CA ASN A 165 -6.31 -9.60 -17.31
C ASN A 165 -7.47 -9.08 -18.21
N ILE A 166 -8.44 -8.35 -17.64
CA ILE A 166 -9.65 -7.90 -18.35
C ILE A 166 -9.69 -6.36 -18.49
N PHE A 167 -9.32 -5.61 -17.45
CA PHE A 167 -9.55 -4.15 -17.37
C PHE A 167 -8.30 -3.31 -17.02
N GLY A 168 -7.10 -3.91 -17.07
CA GLY A 168 -5.98 -3.53 -16.21
C GLY A 168 -5.56 -2.05 -16.18
N ILE A 169 -5.31 -1.40 -17.32
CA ILE A 169 -4.71 -0.05 -17.32
C ILE A 169 -5.63 1.01 -16.70
N LYS A 170 -6.93 1.00 -17.03
CA LYS A 170 -7.89 1.99 -16.48
C LYS A 170 -8.18 1.73 -15.01
N LEU A 171 -8.20 0.48 -14.59
CA LEU A 171 -8.50 0.14 -13.20
C LEU A 171 -7.31 0.42 -12.27
N LYS A 172 -6.08 0.22 -12.75
CA LYS A 172 -4.84 0.56 -12.05
C LYS A 172 -4.83 2.03 -11.63
N SER A 173 -4.95 2.94 -12.60
CA SER A 173 -4.97 4.39 -12.34
C SER A 173 -6.10 4.79 -11.38
N LYS A 174 -7.28 4.16 -11.48
CA LYS A 174 -8.37 4.39 -10.54
C LYS A 174 -8.06 3.92 -9.12
N ALA A 175 -7.38 2.79 -8.97
CA ALA A 175 -6.99 2.25 -7.66
C ALA A 175 -5.99 3.19 -6.96
N GLU A 176 -4.94 3.62 -7.66
CA GLU A 176 -3.92 4.55 -7.14
C GLU A 176 -4.56 5.88 -6.74
N TRP A 177 -5.44 6.42 -7.59
CA TRP A 177 -6.16 7.66 -7.30
C TRP A 177 -7.06 7.53 -6.06
N LEU A 178 -7.83 6.45 -5.97
CA LEU A 178 -8.73 6.19 -4.84
C LEU A 178 -7.94 6.01 -3.54
N GLY A 179 -6.86 5.23 -3.57
CA GLY A 179 -5.99 5.00 -2.43
C GLY A 179 -5.37 6.29 -1.92
N GLY A 180 -4.81 7.07 -2.83
CA GLY A 180 -4.22 8.36 -2.49
C GLY A 180 -5.23 9.35 -1.93
N PHE A 181 -6.44 9.40 -2.49
CA PHE A 181 -7.52 10.24 -1.97
C PHE A 181 -7.91 9.84 -0.54
N ILE A 182 -8.05 8.54 -0.27
CA ILE A 182 -8.37 8.03 1.07
C ILE A 182 -7.25 8.39 2.07
N LEU A 183 -5.98 8.22 1.71
CA LEU A 183 -4.86 8.51 2.60
C LEU A 183 -4.72 10.01 2.90
N VAL A 184 -4.86 10.88 1.89
CA VAL A 184 -4.88 12.34 2.11
C VAL A 184 -6.04 12.72 3.03
N GLY A 185 -7.24 12.19 2.78
CA GLY A 185 -8.42 12.44 3.61
C GLY A 185 -8.21 11.99 5.06
N MET A 186 -7.64 10.80 5.26
CA MET A 186 -7.30 10.26 6.58
C MET A 186 -6.27 11.12 7.32
N GLY A 187 -5.20 11.54 6.63
CA GLY A 187 -4.20 12.44 7.20
C GLY A 187 -4.82 13.77 7.63
N SER A 188 -5.61 14.39 6.75
CA SER A 188 -6.31 15.65 7.06
C SER A 188 -7.28 15.49 8.22
N LYS A 189 -8.00 14.36 8.31
CA LYS A 189 -8.91 14.09 9.43
C LYS A 189 -8.17 14.07 10.77
N ILE A 190 -7.04 13.34 10.84
CA ILE A 190 -6.22 13.25 12.06
C ILE A 190 -5.74 14.63 12.52
N LEU A 191 -5.35 15.50 11.57
CA LEU A 191 -4.93 16.88 11.88
C LEU A 191 -6.08 17.74 12.42
N LEU A 192 -7.24 17.69 11.77
CA LEU A 192 -8.41 18.51 12.13
C LEU A 192 -9.04 18.10 13.46
N GLU A 193 -9.01 16.80 13.77
CA GLU A 193 -9.45 16.25 15.06
C GLU A 193 -8.56 16.76 16.19
N HIS A 194 -7.24 16.82 15.96
CA HIS A 194 -6.30 17.33 16.95
C HIS A 194 -6.37 18.85 17.13
N LEU A 195 -6.65 19.60 16.06
CA LEU A 195 -6.84 21.06 16.11
C LEU A 195 -8.18 21.48 16.76
N GLY A 196 -9.03 20.52 17.15
CA GLY A 196 -10.33 20.80 17.78
C GLY A 196 -11.36 21.44 16.84
N MET A 197 -11.10 21.46 15.52
CA MET A 197 -12.03 22.00 14.53
C MET A 197 -13.18 21.04 14.24
N ILE A 198 -13.00 19.75 14.51
CA ILE A 198 -13.99 18.69 14.28
C ILE A 198 -13.92 17.72 15.46
N SER A 199 -15.04 17.48 16.15
CA SER A 199 -15.17 16.39 17.13
C SER A 199 -16.10 15.31 16.55
N PHE A 200 -15.55 14.13 16.28
CA PHE A 200 -16.29 12.93 15.90
C PHE A 200 -15.62 11.70 16.48
#